data_AF-A0A497QDQ9-F1
#
_entry.id   AF-A0A497QDQ9-F1
#
_cell.length_a   1.000
_cell.length_b   1.000
_cell.length_c   1.000
_cell.angle_alpha   90.00
_cell.angle_beta   90.00
_cell.angle_gamma   90.00
#
_symmetry.space_group_name_H-M   'P 1'
#
loop_
_entity.id
_entity.type
_entity.pdbx_description
1 polymer ?
#
loop_
_entity_poly.entity_id
_entity_poly.type
_entity_poly.pdbx_seq_one_letter_code
_entity_poly.pdbx_strand_id
1 'polypeptide(L)'
;MSQRNTDFLNQHHIIYRRDPISDKADEVHEWGKVYYNGTYECYDLFRTKAKITTYRSLKWHLLVIWYLNPDIDQDKFENITRSICNKSYGFVTFKVSEHLLNNIIYEVSMYDLEQPPKNKLRKIIFNDTCMLTPSEKLKIVGSIMGRSSRIDSEIIYQCMLDLNDASKQITWSKVAKLLDCSTRTVYR
;
A
#
# COMPACT_ATOMS: atom_id res chain seq x y z
N MET A 1 -7.15 -21.28 -2.92
CA MET A 1 -6.63 -19.93 -2.56
C MET A 1 -7.82 -18.98 -2.48
N SER A 2 -8.03 -18.27 -1.37
CA SER A 2 -9.23 -17.41 -1.20
C SER A 2 -9.03 -16.10 -1.96
N GLN A 3 -9.61 -16.04 -3.17
CA GLN A 3 -9.74 -14.82 -3.95
C GLN A 3 -10.78 -13.92 -3.26
N ARG A 4 -10.45 -12.63 -3.10
CA ARG A 4 -11.40 -11.63 -2.60
C ARG A 4 -12.41 -11.35 -3.70
N ASN A 5 -13.70 -11.38 -3.37
CA ASN A 5 -14.75 -11.11 -4.32
C ASN A 5 -14.98 -9.59 -4.45
N THR A 6 -14.10 -8.92 -5.20
CA THR A 6 -14.31 -7.52 -5.60
C THR A 6 -15.40 -7.37 -6.65
N ASP A 7 -15.81 -8.46 -7.31
CA ASP A 7 -16.85 -8.44 -8.34
C ASP A 7 -18.19 -7.99 -7.76
N PHE A 8 -18.49 -8.34 -6.51
CA PHE A 8 -19.65 -7.81 -5.80
C PHE A 8 -19.65 -6.27 -5.78
N LEU A 9 -18.52 -5.64 -5.44
CA LEU A 9 -18.41 -4.17 -5.39
C LEU A 9 -18.55 -3.57 -6.81
N ASN A 10 -17.92 -4.20 -7.80
CA ASN A 10 -17.97 -3.76 -9.19
C ASN A 10 -19.39 -3.84 -9.77
N GLN A 11 -20.10 -4.94 -9.54
CA GLN A 11 -21.48 -5.16 -10.00
C GLN A 11 -22.48 -4.17 -9.41
N HIS A 12 -22.24 -3.71 -8.18
CA HIS A 12 -23.09 -2.73 -7.50
C HIS A 12 -22.62 -1.28 -7.71
N HIS A 13 -21.63 -1.06 -8.58
CA HIS A 13 -21.02 0.23 -8.89
C HIS A 13 -20.49 0.96 -7.64
N ILE A 14 -19.86 0.23 -6.73
CA ILE A 14 -19.29 0.79 -5.49
C ILE A 14 -17.87 1.28 -5.76
N ILE A 15 -17.62 2.56 -5.53
CA ILE A 15 -16.31 3.18 -5.63
C ILE A 15 -15.50 2.84 -4.38
N TYR A 16 -14.45 2.03 -4.53
CA TYR A 16 -13.52 1.69 -3.45
C TYR A 16 -12.08 2.11 -3.74
N ARG A 17 -11.86 2.80 -4.86
CA ARG A 17 -10.57 3.41 -5.24
C ARG A 17 -10.82 4.80 -5.81
N ARG A 18 -9.90 5.73 -5.53
CA ARG A 18 -9.90 7.08 -6.05
C ARG A 18 -8.48 7.64 -6.04
N ASP A 19 -8.05 8.14 -7.19
CA ASP A 19 -6.83 8.93 -7.30
C ASP A 19 -6.97 10.28 -6.57
N PRO A 20 -5.86 10.95 -6.22
CA PRO A 20 -5.90 12.33 -5.74
C PRO A 20 -6.65 13.25 -6.69
N ILE A 21 -7.45 14.18 -6.14
CA ILE A 21 -8.30 15.10 -6.93
C ILE A 21 -7.69 16.50 -6.93
N SER A 22 -7.37 17.01 -5.74
CA SER A 22 -6.83 18.37 -5.57
C SER A 22 -5.30 18.36 -5.69
N ASP A 23 -4.66 17.34 -5.12
CA ASP A 23 -3.20 17.24 -5.12
C ASP A 23 -2.69 16.91 -6.52
N LYS A 24 -1.83 17.78 -7.07
CA LYS A 24 -1.14 17.57 -8.34
C LYS A 24 0.15 16.79 -8.13
N ALA A 25 0.42 15.84 -9.02
CA ALA A 25 1.68 15.13 -9.02
C ALA A 25 2.82 16.07 -9.42
N ASP A 26 3.96 15.95 -8.75
CA ASP A 26 5.20 16.64 -9.10
C ASP A 26 5.83 16.03 -10.36
N GLU A 27 5.72 14.71 -10.50
CA GLU A 27 6.18 14.00 -11.69
C GLU A 27 5.17 12.94 -12.14
N VAL A 28 5.06 12.78 -13.46
CA VAL A 28 4.21 11.78 -14.10
C VAL A 28 5.08 10.92 -15.00
N HIS A 29 5.01 9.62 -14.75
CA HIS A 29 5.73 8.58 -15.47
C HIS A 29 4.73 7.59 -16.07
N GLU A 30 5.15 6.79 -17.04
CA GLU A 30 4.31 5.72 -17.60
C GLU A 30 3.84 4.73 -16.51
N TRP A 31 4.71 4.46 -15.53
CA TRP A 31 4.42 3.54 -14.44
C TRP A 31 3.56 4.14 -13.32
N GLY A 32 3.44 5.46 -13.21
CA GLY A 32 2.74 6.11 -12.08
C GLY A 32 3.09 7.58 -11.85
N LYS A 33 2.72 8.07 -10.66
CA LYS A 33 2.84 9.48 -10.26
C LYS A 33 3.67 9.63 -8.98
N VAL A 34 4.42 10.72 -8.89
CA VAL A 34 5.26 11.09 -7.73
C VAL A 34 4.74 12.38 -7.09
N TYR A 35 4.70 12.37 -5.77
CA TYR A 35 4.33 13.48 -4.89
C TYR A 35 5.43 13.61 -3.84
N TYR A 36 6.38 14.54 -4.01
CA TYR A 36 7.55 14.69 -3.15
C TYR A 36 7.18 15.01 -1.70
N ASN A 37 6.18 15.87 -1.51
CA ASN A 37 5.58 16.18 -0.21
C ASN A 37 4.53 15.14 0.21
N GLY A 38 4.13 14.27 -0.71
CA GLY A 38 3.11 13.24 -0.55
C GLY A 38 1.69 13.80 -0.64
N THR A 39 0.74 12.87 -0.76
CA THR A 39 -0.70 13.14 -0.81
C THR A 39 -1.44 12.22 0.17
N TYR A 40 -2.52 12.73 0.78
CA TYR A 40 -3.44 11.95 1.60
C TYR A 40 -4.71 11.53 0.82
N GLU A 41 -4.88 12.01 -0.40
CA GLU A 41 -6.14 11.88 -1.15
C GLU A 41 -6.27 10.58 -1.93
N CYS A 42 -5.21 9.75 -1.96
CA CYS A 42 -5.21 8.47 -2.66
C CYS A 42 -5.85 7.36 -1.83
N TYR A 43 -7.11 7.06 -2.13
CA TYR A 43 -7.82 5.91 -1.57
C TYR A 43 -7.70 4.72 -2.52
N ASP A 44 -7.06 3.65 -2.08
CA ASP A 44 -6.84 2.47 -2.93
C ASP A 44 -7.13 1.20 -2.12
N LEU A 45 -8.42 0.97 -1.85
CA LEU A 45 -8.83 -0.17 -1.06
C LEU A 45 -8.58 -1.46 -1.83
N PHE A 46 -8.24 -2.50 -1.07
CA PHE A 46 -8.12 -3.87 -1.57
C PHE A 46 -7.08 -4.07 -2.67
N ARG A 47 -6.13 -3.14 -2.84
CA ARG A 47 -5.03 -3.25 -3.82
C ARG A 47 -4.14 -4.47 -3.60
N THR A 48 -3.87 -4.80 -2.33
CA THR A 48 -3.01 -5.92 -1.96
C THR A 48 -3.83 -7.16 -1.59
N LYS A 49 -3.17 -8.32 -1.60
CA LYS A 49 -3.74 -9.60 -1.15
C LYS A 49 -4.00 -9.65 0.36
N ALA A 50 -3.54 -8.65 1.13
CA ALA A 50 -3.71 -8.62 2.58
C ALA A 50 -5.19 -8.42 2.94
N LYS A 51 -5.72 -9.28 3.82
CA LYS A 51 -7.09 -9.20 4.35
C LYS A 51 -7.16 -8.25 5.55
N ILE A 52 -8.36 -7.76 5.85
CA ILE A 52 -8.63 -6.96 7.04
C ILE A 52 -8.57 -7.89 8.27
N THR A 53 -7.71 -7.57 9.23
CA THR A 53 -7.45 -8.40 10.42
C THR A 53 -7.93 -7.78 11.73
N THR A 54 -8.37 -6.51 11.72
CA THR A 54 -8.79 -5.79 12.93
C THR A 54 -10.06 -4.97 12.70
N TYR A 55 -10.84 -4.74 13.76
CA TYR A 55 -12.03 -3.88 13.71
C TYR A 55 -11.70 -2.43 13.35
N ARG A 56 -10.58 -1.89 13.87
CA ARG A 56 -10.12 -0.55 13.51
C ARG A 56 -9.88 -0.41 12.01
N SER A 57 -9.25 -1.43 11.40
CA SER A 57 -9.02 -1.46 9.96
C SER A 57 -10.34 -1.59 9.21
N LEU A 58 -11.25 -2.46 9.66
CA LEU A 58 -12.58 -2.62 9.08
C LEU A 58 -13.36 -1.30 9.05
N LYS A 59 -13.47 -0.62 10.20
CA LYS A 59 -14.16 0.67 10.32
C LYS A 59 -13.61 1.71 9.35
N TRP A 60 -12.28 1.77 9.21
CA TRP A 60 -11.65 2.67 8.24
C TRP A 60 -11.99 2.33 6.78
N HIS A 61 -12.00 1.05 6.40
CA HIS A 61 -12.39 0.65 5.03
C HIS A 61 -13.84 1.02 4.73
N LEU A 62 -14.75 0.76 5.68
CA LEU A 62 -16.17 1.10 5.54
C LEU A 62 -16.39 2.61 5.47
N LEU A 63 -15.67 3.39 6.29
CA LEU A 63 -15.70 4.85 6.23
C LEU A 63 -15.21 5.41 4.89
N VAL A 64 -14.15 4.83 4.31
CA VAL A 64 -13.70 5.21 2.97
C VAL A 64 -14.76 4.87 1.93
N ILE A 65 -15.40 3.70 1.99
CA ILE A 65 -16.50 3.36 1.07
C ILE A 65 -17.65 4.35 1.20
N TRP A 66 -18.08 4.66 2.42
CA TRP A 66 -19.13 5.65 2.68
C TRP A 66 -18.80 7.02 2.08
N TYR A 67 -17.58 7.51 2.33
CA TYR A 67 -17.11 8.80 1.82
C TYR A 67 -16.95 8.86 0.29
N LEU A 68 -16.51 7.76 -0.35
CA LEU A 68 -16.33 7.73 -1.80
C LEU A 68 -17.64 7.60 -2.59
N ASN A 69 -18.75 7.30 -1.91
CA ASN A 69 -20.04 7.03 -2.54
C ASN A 69 -21.16 7.84 -1.85
N PRO A 70 -21.17 9.18 -1.96
CA PRO A 70 -22.13 10.03 -1.24
C PRO A 70 -23.60 9.75 -1.60
N ASP A 71 -23.86 9.11 -2.74
CA ASP A 71 -25.20 8.83 -3.25
C ASP A 71 -25.80 7.49 -2.75
N ILE A 72 -25.08 6.71 -1.93
CA ILE A 72 -25.62 5.47 -1.38
C ILE A 72 -26.43 5.76 -0.11
N ASP A 73 -27.60 5.13 -0.01
CA ASP A 73 -28.41 5.17 1.21
C ASP A 73 -27.86 4.20 2.28
N GLN A 74 -28.47 4.30 3.46
CA GLN A 74 -28.08 3.50 4.63
C GLN A 74 -28.30 1.99 4.39
N ASP A 75 -29.38 1.61 3.70
CA ASP A 75 -29.70 0.22 3.42
C ASP A 75 -28.67 -0.42 2.47
N LYS A 76 -28.29 0.30 1.41
CA LYS A 76 -27.24 -0.13 0.49
C LYS A 76 -25.89 -0.22 1.20
N PHE A 77 -25.57 0.74 2.08
CA PHE A 77 -24.35 0.69 2.87
C PHE A 77 -24.32 -0.49 3.86
N GLU A 78 -25.44 -0.80 4.50
CA GLU A 78 -25.57 -1.98 5.35
C GLU A 78 -25.32 -3.26 4.55
N ASN A 79 -25.93 -3.39 3.37
CA ASN A 79 -25.73 -4.54 2.48
C ASN A 79 -24.26 -4.72 2.08
N ILE A 80 -23.56 -3.63 1.72
CA ILE A 80 -22.13 -3.65 1.41
C ILE A 80 -21.32 -4.09 2.64
N THR A 81 -21.65 -3.54 3.81
CA THR A 81 -20.97 -3.84 5.07
C THR A 81 -21.11 -5.31 5.46
N ARG A 82 -22.31 -5.88 5.30
CA ARG A 82 -22.59 -7.31 5.50
C ARG A 82 -21.77 -8.18 4.54
N SER A 83 -21.72 -7.83 3.26
CA SER A 83 -20.90 -8.54 2.26
C SER A 83 -19.41 -8.49 2.57
N ILE A 84 -18.87 -7.33 2.98
CA ILE A 84 -17.46 -7.19 3.37
C ILE A 84 -17.14 -8.00 4.63
N CYS A 85 -18.04 -8.01 5.62
CA CYS A 85 -17.84 -8.75 6.87
C CYS A 85 -18.07 -10.25 6.72
N ASN A 86 -18.72 -10.68 5.63
CA ASN A 86 -18.90 -12.08 5.34
C ASN A 86 -17.58 -12.72 4.90
N LYS A 87 -17.10 -13.67 5.72
CA LYS A 87 -15.81 -14.35 5.54
C LYS A 87 -15.71 -15.09 4.19
N SER A 88 -16.82 -15.53 3.60
CA SER A 88 -16.83 -16.20 2.29
C SER A 88 -16.36 -15.29 1.16
N TYR A 89 -16.61 -13.98 1.26
CA TYR A 89 -16.18 -12.98 0.27
C TYR A 89 -14.68 -12.62 0.38
N GLY A 90 -14.02 -13.04 1.48
CA GLY A 90 -12.57 -12.99 1.60
C GLY A 90 -11.97 -11.62 1.93
N PHE A 91 -12.77 -10.62 2.35
CA PHE A 91 -12.26 -9.32 2.78
C PHE A 91 -11.64 -9.34 4.19
N VAL A 92 -12.33 -9.98 5.15
CA VAL A 92 -11.93 -10.08 6.56
C VAL A 92 -11.36 -11.47 6.90
N THR A 93 -10.59 -11.56 8.00
CA THR A 93 -10.10 -12.84 8.55
C THR A 93 -10.90 -13.35 9.75
N PHE A 94 -11.67 -12.47 10.40
CA PHE A 94 -12.43 -12.72 11.62
C PHE A 94 -13.94 -12.80 11.34
N LYS A 95 -14.70 -13.34 12.30
CA LYS A 95 -16.18 -13.23 12.30
C LYS A 95 -16.56 -11.97 13.04
N VAL A 96 -17.56 -11.25 12.55
CA VAL A 96 -18.15 -10.07 13.20
C VAL A 96 -19.50 -10.49 13.76
N SER A 97 -19.79 -10.18 15.03
CA SER A 97 -21.13 -10.39 15.57
C SER A 97 -22.10 -9.37 15.00
N GLU A 98 -23.38 -9.74 14.86
CA GLU A 98 -24.42 -8.83 14.36
C GLU A 98 -24.50 -7.52 15.17
N HIS A 99 -24.42 -7.62 16.50
CA HIS A 99 -24.41 -6.43 17.36
C HIS A 99 -23.23 -5.50 17.06
N LEU A 100 -22.02 -6.04 16.89
CA LEU A 100 -20.84 -5.24 16.57
C LEU A 100 -20.93 -4.65 15.16
N LEU A 101 -21.48 -5.40 14.22
CA LEU A 101 -21.70 -4.95 12.85
C LEU A 101 -22.63 -3.72 12.82
N ASN A 102 -23.76 -3.81 13.51
CA ASN A 102 -24.73 -2.72 13.62
C ASN A 102 -24.11 -1.49 14.28
N ASN A 103 -23.32 -1.67 15.34
CA ASN A 103 -22.60 -0.57 15.98
C ASN A 103 -21.61 0.10 15.01
N ILE A 104 -20.85 -0.69 14.24
CA ILE A 104 -19.91 -0.15 13.23
C ILE A 104 -20.67 0.61 12.13
N ILE A 105 -21.79 0.08 11.64
CA ILE A 105 -22.62 0.75 10.62
C ILE A 105 -23.10 2.09 11.13
N TYR A 106 -23.70 2.12 12.33
CA TYR A 106 -24.15 3.35 12.97
C TYR A 106 -23.02 4.35 13.18
N GLU A 107 -21.89 3.89 13.72
CA GLU A 107 -20.73 4.76 13.93
C GLU A 107 -20.20 5.36 12.63
N VAL A 108 -20.20 4.60 11.52
CA VAL A 108 -19.72 5.09 10.22
C VAL A 108 -20.73 6.03 9.56
N SER A 109 -22.02 5.73 9.63
CA SER A 109 -23.06 6.58 9.03
C SER A 109 -23.21 7.94 9.72
N MET A 110 -22.76 8.07 10.97
CA MET A 110 -22.70 9.33 11.71
C MET A 110 -21.48 10.21 11.38
N TYR A 111 -20.54 9.75 10.54
CA TYR A 111 -19.42 10.60 10.15
C TYR A 111 -19.86 11.72 9.22
N ASP A 112 -19.36 12.91 9.51
CA ASP A 112 -19.44 14.06 8.61
C ASP A 112 -18.59 13.82 7.35
N LEU A 113 -19.25 13.80 6.19
CA LEU A 113 -18.64 13.55 4.89
C LEU A 113 -17.94 14.80 4.31
N GLU A 114 -18.10 15.98 4.91
CA GLU A 114 -17.33 17.17 4.52
C GLU A 114 -15.83 16.98 4.79
N GLN A 115 -15.48 16.16 5.78
CA GLN A 115 -14.09 15.85 6.09
C GLN A 115 -13.65 14.49 5.51
N PRO A 116 -12.58 14.45 4.71
CA PRO A 116 -12.09 13.20 4.15
C PRO A 116 -11.57 12.26 5.26
N PRO A 117 -11.77 10.93 5.13
CA PRO A 117 -11.24 9.96 6.07
C PRO A 117 -9.71 10.05 6.15
N LYS A 118 -9.17 10.07 7.37
CA LYS A 118 -7.71 10.12 7.62
C LYS A 118 -7.02 8.99 6.88
N ASN A 119 -6.07 9.32 6.02
CA ASN A 119 -5.34 8.35 5.20
C ASN A 119 -3.84 8.35 5.52
N LYS A 120 -3.10 7.38 4.99
CA LYS A 120 -1.62 7.38 5.06
C LYS A 120 -1.07 8.24 3.93
N LEU A 121 -0.06 9.05 4.26
CA LEU A 121 0.68 9.84 3.27
C LEU A 121 1.29 8.91 2.20
N ARG A 122 1.03 9.19 0.93
CA ARG A 122 1.63 8.48 -0.20
C ARG A 122 2.47 9.44 -1.03
N LYS A 123 3.74 9.08 -1.24
CA LYS A 123 4.64 9.82 -2.14
C LYS A 123 4.67 9.27 -3.55
N ILE A 124 4.26 8.02 -3.73
CA ILE A 124 4.30 7.31 -5.01
C ILE A 124 2.99 6.56 -5.17
N ILE A 125 2.36 6.74 -6.32
CA ILE A 125 1.13 6.04 -6.71
C ILE A 125 1.40 5.36 -8.04
N PHE A 126 1.47 4.03 -8.03
CA PHE A 126 1.62 3.23 -9.24
C PHE A 126 0.28 3.15 -9.98
N ASN A 127 0.31 3.20 -11.30
CA ASN A 127 -0.87 2.94 -12.13
C ASN A 127 -1.29 1.47 -11.99
N ASP A 128 -2.59 1.18 -12.08
CA ASP A 128 -3.08 -0.21 -12.03
C ASP A 128 -2.65 -1.01 -13.27
N THR A 129 -2.41 -0.34 -14.39
CA THR A 129 -1.93 -0.90 -15.65
C THR A 129 -0.41 -1.09 -15.70
N CYS A 130 0.35 -0.64 -14.69
CA CYS A 130 1.80 -0.82 -14.73
C CYS A 130 2.15 -2.30 -14.53
N MET A 131 2.90 -2.86 -15.49
CA MET A 131 3.30 -4.27 -15.51
C MET A 131 4.56 -4.54 -14.67
N LEU A 132 4.89 -3.62 -13.75
CA LEU A 132 6.04 -3.73 -12.87
C LEU A 132 5.83 -4.82 -11.81
N THR A 133 6.84 -5.66 -11.65
CA THR A 133 6.95 -6.61 -10.56
C THR A 133 7.10 -5.89 -9.21
N PRO A 134 6.79 -6.57 -8.07
CA PRO A 134 7.01 -6.00 -6.75
C PRO A 134 8.45 -5.51 -6.51
N SER A 135 9.44 -6.23 -7.04
CA SER A 135 10.85 -5.87 -6.91
C SER A 135 11.20 -4.58 -7.66
N GLU A 136 10.67 -4.39 -8.87
CA GLU A 136 10.88 -3.16 -9.65
C GLU A 136 10.19 -1.96 -8.99
N LYS A 137 8.95 -2.14 -8.49
CA LYS A 137 8.25 -1.12 -7.71
C LYS A 137 9.08 -0.68 -6.50
N LEU A 138 9.69 -1.64 -5.78
CA LEU A 138 10.55 -1.34 -4.65
C LEU A 138 11.84 -0.61 -5.04
N LYS A 139 12.43 -0.90 -6.21
CA LYS A 139 13.59 -0.17 -6.74
C LYS A 139 13.25 1.30 -7.01
N ILE A 140 12.13 1.56 -7.69
CA ILE A 140 11.63 2.93 -7.96
C ILE A 140 11.34 3.69 -6.66
N VAL A 141 10.69 3.04 -5.71
CA VAL A 141 10.45 3.64 -4.38
C VAL A 141 11.79 3.98 -3.71
N GLY A 142 12.79 3.10 -3.79
CA GLY A 142 14.12 3.34 -3.24
C GLY A 142 14.83 4.54 -3.87
N SER A 143 14.80 4.66 -5.20
CA SER A 143 15.47 5.76 -5.90
C SER A 143 14.83 7.12 -5.58
N ILE A 144 13.51 7.21 -5.62
CA ILE A 144 12.77 8.47 -5.37
C ILE A 144 12.85 8.89 -3.90
N MET A 145 12.78 7.92 -2.96
CA MET A 145 12.86 8.22 -1.53
C MET A 145 14.29 8.58 -1.06
N GLY A 146 15.25 8.71 -1.99
CA GLY A 146 16.64 9.05 -1.67
C GLY A 146 17.39 7.92 -0.95
N ARG A 147 16.89 6.68 -1.03
CA ARG A 147 17.68 5.48 -0.68
C ARG A 147 18.48 5.04 -1.90
N SER A 148 19.26 5.95 -2.50
CA SER A 148 20.41 5.48 -3.27
C SER A 148 21.27 4.69 -2.29
N SER A 149 21.51 3.40 -2.58
CA SER A 149 22.56 2.72 -1.86
C SER A 149 23.83 3.48 -2.17
N ARG A 150 24.52 3.99 -1.14
CA ARG A 150 25.90 4.51 -1.29
C ARG A 150 26.87 3.45 -1.82
N ILE A 151 26.39 2.22 -1.96
CA ILE A 151 27.11 1.02 -2.32
C ILE A 151 26.44 0.52 -3.59
N ASP A 152 27.19 0.55 -4.68
CA ASP A 152 26.82 -0.05 -5.96
C ASP A 152 27.80 -1.18 -6.30
N SER A 153 27.60 -1.81 -7.46
CA SER A 153 28.44 -2.90 -7.92
C SER A 153 29.89 -2.48 -8.14
N GLU A 154 30.14 -1.22 -8.50
CA GLU A 154 31.48 -0.70 -8.77
C GLU A 154 32.26 -0.53 -7.47
N ILE A 155 31.64 0.05 -6.44
CA ILE A 155 32.23 0.19 -5.10
C ILE A 155 32.50 -1.18 -4.47
N ILE A 156 31.59 -2.15 -4.64
CA ILE A 156 31.81 -3.53 -4.17
C ILE A 156 33.02 -4.14 -4.88
N TYR A 157 33.10 -4.00 -6.20
CA TYR A 157 34.20 -4.53 -6.99
C TYR A 157 35.54 -3.89 -6.61
N GLN A 158 35.59 -2.57 -6.45
CA GLN A 158 36.78 -1.86 -5.98
C GLN A 158 37.22 -2.36 -4.60
N CYS A 159 36.27 -2.57 -3.68
CA CYS A 159 36.57 -3.10 -2.36
C CYS A 159 37.13 -4.54 -2.41
N MET A 160 36.70 -5.35 -3.38
CA MET A 160 37.26 -6.68 -3.63
C MET A 160 38.69 -6.60 -4.19
N LEU A 161 38.99 -5.63 -5.08
CA LEU A 161 40.34 -5.36 -5.56
C LEU A 161 41.25 -4.94 -4.42
N ASP A 162 40.83 -3.98 -3.58
CA ASP A 162 41.62 -3.49 -2.44
C ASP A 162 41.94 -4.62 -1.44
N LEU A 163 40.99 -5.54 -1.20
CA LEU A 163 41.20 -6.72 -0.37
C LEU A 163 42.23 -7.68 -0.98
N ASN A 164 42.16 -7.89 -2.30
CA ASN A 164 43.09 -8.73 -3.03
C ASN A 164 44.51 -8.14 -3.01
N ASP A 165 44.64 -6.84 -3.25
CA ASP A 165 45.91 -6.11 -3.22
C ASP A 165 46.53 -6.13 -1.82
N ALA A 166 45.70 -6.06 -0.77
CA ALA A 166 46.13 -6.25 0.61
C ALA A 166 46.42 -7.72 0.98
N SER A 167 46.40 -8.65 0.02
CA SER A 167 46.59 -10.10 0.21
C SER A 167 45.62 -10.71 1.24
N LYS A 168 44.42 -10.14 1.38
CA LYS A 168 43.37 -10.61 2.29
C LYS A 168 42.36 -11.44 1.51
N GLN A 169 42.00 -12.60 2.04
CA GLN A 169 40.87 -13.37 1.51
C GLN A 169 39.61 -12.51 1.42
N ILE A 170 39.03 -12.46 0.22
CA ILE A 170 37.79 -11.76 -0.07
C ILE A 170 36.64 -12.56 0.54
N THR A 171 35.99 -11.99 1.55
CA THR A 171 34.78 -12.55 2.15
C THR A 171 33.70 -11.48 2.25
N TRP A 172 32.44 -11.86 2.08
CA TRP A 172 31.33 -10.92 2.14
C TRP A 172 31.24 -10.19 3.49
N SER A 173 31.65 -10.83 4.59
CA SER A 173 31.76 -10.19 5.90
C SER A 173 32.81 -9.07 5.93
N LYS A 174 33.94 -9.23 5.23
CA LYS A 174 34.99 -8.20 5.14
C LYS A 174 34.60 -7.06 4.22
N VAL A 175 34.01 -7.37 3.07
CA VAL A 175 33.48 -6.37 2.13
C VAL A 175 32.42 -5.53 2.83
N ALA A 176 31.45 -6.17 3.49
CA ALA A 176 30.41 -5.47 4.23
C ALA A 176 30.99 -4.57 5.35
N LYS A 177 32.01 -5.05 6.07
CA LYS A 177 32.69 -4.28 7.12
C LYS A 177 33.46 -3.07 6.57
N LEU A 178 34.13 -3.21 5.42
CA LEU A 178 34.85 -2.09 4.77
C LEU A 178 33.88 -1.02 4.25
N LEU A 179 32.71 -1.45 3.79
CA LEU A 179 31.67 -0.56 3.27
C LEU A 179 30.68 -0.07 4.34
N ASP A 180 30.97 -0.33 5.63
CA ASP A 180 30.13 0.00 6.79
C ASP A 180 28.65 -0.36 6.60
N CYS A 181 28.40 -1.59 6.14
CA CYS A 181 27.06 -2.08 5.86
C CYS A 181 26.86 -3.53 6.30
N SER A 182 25.61 -4.01 6.20
CA SER A 182 25.32 -5.41 6.47
C SER A 182 25.70 -6.29 5.28
N THR A 183 26.05 -7.56 5.52
CA THR A 183 26.25 -8.55 4.43
C THR A 183 25.03 -8.67 3.52
N ARG A 184 23.83 -8.54 4.09
CA ARG A 184 22.57 -8.50 3.34
C ARG A 184 22.50 -7.30 2.38
N THR A 185 23.13 -6.17 2.71
CA THR A 185 23.20 -5.01 1.83
C THR A 185 24.12 -5.29 0.64
N VAL A 186 25.25 -5.96 0.85
CA VAL A 186 26.18 -6.34 -0.23
C VAL A 186 25.56 -7.34 -1.20
N TYR A 187 24.74 -8.28 -0.69
CA TYR A 187 24.04 -9.25 -1.53
C TYR A 187 22.86 -8.67 -2.33
N ARG A 188 22.36 -7.48 -1.98
CA ARG A 188 21.10 -6.93 -2.50
C ARG A 188 21.35 -5.87 -3.54
#